data_AF-A0A1L8CNH9-F1
#
_entry.id   AF-A0A1L8CNH9-F1
#
_cell.length_a   1.000
_cell.length_b   1.000
_cell.length_c   1.000
_cell.angle_alpha   90.00
_cell.angle_beta   90.00
_cell.angle_gamma   90.00
#
_symmetry.space_group_name_H-M   'P 1'
#
loop_
_entity.id
_entity.type
_entity.pdbx_description
1 polymer ?
#
loop_
_entity_poly.entity_id
_entity_poly.type
_entity_poly.pdbx_seq_one_letter_code
_entity_poly.pdbx_strand_id
1 'polypeptide(L)'
;MSERWSEVEEWLSIVIRQMVLYSLPVLVSLTLVTMLEARWTRIQIPHPFYAIAWRGAWVPLLASLFFHRGVIIALPNYLQFGVKSAALRCLVHLILFGVGFLLYSWSLSYQAPSGLPPLHHWWAKVLMFFNLCMAALHLLPLPLLLLGECLEKAAGIRFFQKLALKRNHAWLLIAAVAASPLLDMLLGAYLVYPVYEEVSSYATYLWR
;
A
#
# COMPACT_ATOMS: atom_id res chain seq x y z
N MET A 1 9.78 -34.41 -14.30
CA MET A 1 8.64 -33.64 -14.87
C MET A 1 7.57 -33.35 -13.82
N SER A 2 7.19 -34.29 -12.95
CA SER A 2 6.20 -34.07 -11.87
C SER A 2 6.56 -32.95 -10.88
N GLU A 3 7.81 -32.83 -10.45
CA GLU A 3 8.24 -31.81 -9.46
C GLU A 3 8.12 -30.37 -9.97
N ARG A 4 8.42 -30.12 -11.25
CA ARG A 4 8.28 -28.77 -11.84
C ARG A 4 6.82 -28.30 -11.85
N TRP A 5 5.87 -29.21 -12.02
CA TRP A 5 4.45 -28.87 -11.99
C TRP A 5 3.95 -28.61 -10.58
N SER A 6 4.45 -29.38 -9.58
CA SER A 6 4.10 -29.11 -8.18
C SER A 6 4.62 -27.76 -7.68
N GLU A 7 5.84 -27.36 -8.08
CA GLU A 7 6.38 -26.03 -7.74
C GLU A 7 5.53 -24.89 -8.32
N VAL A 8 5.07 -25.03 -9.56
CA VAL A 8 4.21 -24.03 -10.23
C VAL A 8 2.84 -23.95 -9.58
N GLU A 9 2.25 -25.09 -9.22
CA GLU A 9 0.97 -25.16 -8.51
C GLU A 9 1.04 -24.52 -7.12
N GLU A 10 2.11 -24.79 -6.37
CA GLU A 10 2.35 -24.18 -5.06
C GLU A 10 2.52 -22.67 -5.16
N TRP A 11 3.38 -22.21 -6.09
CA TRP A 11 3.58 -20.79 -6.34
C TRP A 11 2.26 -20.09 -6.70
N LEU A 12 1.46 -20.67 -7.59
CA LEU A 12 0.19 -20.10 -8.03
C LEU A 12 -0.81 -20.03 -6.86
N SER A 13 -0.85 -21.06 -6.02
CA SER A 13 -1.67 -21.10 -4.80
C SER A 13 -1.29 -19.97 -3.84
N ILE A 14 0.01 -19.69 -3.66
CA ILE A 14 0.47 -18.56 -2.84
C ILE A 14 0.00 -17.24 -3.44
N VAL A 15 0.22 -17.01 -4.74
CA VAL A 15 -0.17 -15.76 -5.39
C VAL A 15 -1.68 -15.50 -5.27
N ILE A 16 -2.51 -16.52 -5.54
CA ILE A 16 -3.97 -16.40 -5.43
C ILE A 16 -4.38 -16.07 -3.99
N ARG A 17 -3.80 -16.76 -3.00
CA ARG A 17 -4.06 -16.49 -1.59
C ARG A 17 -3.72 -15.04 -1.22
N GLN A 18 -2.54 -14.57 -1.64
CA GLN A 18 -2.15 -13.19 -1.37
C GLN A 18 -3.06 -12.19 -2.06
N MET A 19 -3.47 -12.42 -3.31
CA MET A 19 -4.44 -11.55 -3.99
C MET A 19 -5.77 -11.43 -3.22
N VAL A 20 -6.31 -12.54 -2.71
CA VAL A 20 -7.54 -12.54 -1.91
C VAL A 20 -7.35 -11.76 -0.60
N LEU A 21 -6.21 -11.91 0.06
CA LEU A 21 -5.92 -11.23 1.33
C LEU A 21 -5.67 -9.73 1.16
N TYR A 22 -4.99 -9.31 0.09
CA TYR A 22 -4.59 -7.91 -0.11
C TYR A 22 -5.62 -7.07 -0.88
N SER A 23 -6.45 -7.66 -1.73
CA SER A 23 -7.38 -6.91 -2.59
C SER A 23 -8.33 -5.99 -1.81
N LEU A 24 -9.04 -6.50 -0.80
CA LEU A 24 -10.00 -5.68 -0.05
C LEU A 24 -9.33 -4.53 0.72
N PRO A 25 -8.26 -4.75 1.52
CA PRO A 25 -7.56 -3.65 2.19
C PRO A 25 -7.00 -2.59 1.24
N VAL A 26 -6.49 -3.00 0.08
CA VAL A 26 -6.03 -2.07 -0.97
C VAL A 26 -7.20 -1.25 -1.51
N LEU A 27 -8.30 -1.91 -1.88
CA LEU A 27 -9.51 -1.25 -2.39
C LEU A 27 -10.04 -0.20 -1.40
N VAL A 28 -10.19 -0.60 -0.13
CA VAL A 28 -10.67 0.27 0.95
C VAL A 28 -9.71 1.44 1.16
N SER A 29 -8.41 1.16 1.31
CA SER A 29 -7.41 2.20 1.60
C SER A 29 -7.32 3.23 0.48
N LEU A 30 -7.10 2.80 -0.76
CA LEU A 30 -6.92 3.73 -1.88
C LEU A 30 -8.18 4.55 -2.14
N THR A 31 -9.37 3.93 -2.03
CA THR A 31 -10.64 4.64 -2.21
C THR A 31 -10.85 5.69 -1.11
N LEU A 32 -10.66 5.33 0.17
CA LEU A 32 -10.85 6.26 1.28
C LEU A 32 -9.86 7.42 1.25
N VAL A 33 -8.60 7.16 0.92
CA VAL A 33 -7.57 8.21 0.77
C VAL A 33 -7.99 9.22 -0.29
N THR A 34 -8.42 8.77 -1.46
CA THR A 34 -8.88 9.66 -2.53
C THR A 34 -10.20 10.36 -2.17
N MET A 35 -11.13 9.71 -1.47
CA MET A 35 -12.37 10.34 -1.02
C MET A 35 -12.14 11.46 0.00
N LEU A 36 -11.23 11.23 0.95
CA LEU A 36 -10.86 12.24 1.95
C LEU A 36 -10.07 13.37 1.32
N GLU A 37 -9.17 13.06 0.37
CA GLU A 37 -8.51 14.07 -0.44
C GLU A 37 -9.52 14.95 -1.17
N ALA A 38 -10.45 14.36 -1.92
CA ALA A 38 -11.50 15.09 -2.65
C ALA A 38 -12.31 16.01 -1.75
N ARG A 39 -12.71 15.52 -0.57
CA ARG A 39 -13.49 16.30 0.40
C ARG A 39 -12.71 17.50 0.91
N TRP A 40 -11.42 17.33 1.18
CA TRP A 40 -10.57 18.40 1.70
C TRP A 40 -10.20 19.43 0.63
N THR A 41 -9.94 18.96 -0.58
CA THR A 41 -9.47 19.79 -1.71
C THR A 41 -10.63 20.37 -2.52
N ARG A 42 -11.87 19.94 -2.22
CA ARG A 42 -13.10 20.29 -2.95
C ARG A 42 -13.05 19.91 -4.44
N ILE A 43 -12.25 18.91 -4.79
CA ILE A 43 -12.17 18.36 -6.15
C ILE A 43 -13.22 17.25 -6.27
N GLN A 44 -13.98 17.27 -7.37
CA GLN A 44 -14.94 16.21 -7.65
C GLN A 44 -14.22 14.94 -8.13
N ILE A 45 -14.61 13.80 -7.57
CA ILE A 45 -14.13 12.49 -8.02
C ILE A 45 -14.98 12.07 -9.22
N PRO A 46 -14.38 11.67 -10.35
CA PRO A 46 -15.15 11.24 -11.52
C PRO A 46 -16.06 10.05 -11.27
N HIS A 47 -15.63 9.09 -10.45
CA HIS A 47 -16.42 7.92 -10.04
C HIS A 47 -15.84 7.30 -8.74
N PRO A 48 -16.60 6.50 -7.97
CA PRO A 48 -16.16 5.99 -6.65
C PRO A 48 -14.85 5.21 -6.67
N PHE A 49 -14.61 4.47 -7.76
CA PHE A 49 -13.41 3.65 -7.95
C PHE A 49 -12.25 4.37 -8.66
N TYR A 50 -12.26 5.70 -8.72
CA TYR A 50 -11.27 6.47 -9.48
C TYR A 50 -9.82 6.15 -9.08
N ALA A 51 -9.58 6.02 -7.77
CA ALA A 51 -8.28 5.73 -7.20
C ALA A 51 -7.66 4.41 -7.73
N ILE A 52 -8.51 3.43 -8.02
CA ILE A 52 -8.12 2.05 -8.36
C ILE A 52 -8.32 1.70 -9.83
N ALA A 53 -9.01 2.53 -10.62
CA ALA A 53 -9.38 2.18 -11.99
C ALA A 53 -8.24 2.25 -13.01
N TRP A 54 -7.01 2.57 -12.58
CA TRP A 54 -5.85 2.72 -13.45
C TRP A 54 -4.81 1.63 -13.22
N ARG A 55 -3.98 1.36 -14.23
CA ARG A 55 -2.96 0.30 -14.21
C ARG A 55 -1.90 0.49 -13.11
N GLY A 56 -1.61 1.73 -12.72
CA GLY A 56 -0.63 2.03 -11.67
C GLY A 56 -1.02 1.58 -10.27
N ALA A 57 -2.31 1.31 -10.01
CA ALA A 57 -2.75 0.72 -8.76
C ALA A 57 -2.44 -0.79 -8.73
N TRP A 58 -2.76 -1.50 -9.81
CA TRP A 58 -2.74 -2.96 -9.82
C TRP A 58 -1.40 -3.55 -10.25
N VAL A 59 -0.70 -2.97 -11.23
CA VAL A 59 0.52 -3.59 -11.77
C VAL A 59 1.64 -3.66 -10.72
N PRO A 60 1.97 -2.58 -9.97
CA PRO A 60 2.98 -2.66 -8.91
C PRO A 60 2.57 -3.61 -7.77
N LEU A 61 1.28 -3.67 -7.45
CA LEU A 61 0.75 -4.59 -6.44
C LEU A 61 0.98 -6.04 -6.88
N LEU A 62 0.54 -6.38 -8.10
CA LEU A 62 0.75 -7.69 -8.68
C LEU A 62 2.24 -8.03 -8.73
N ALA A 63 3.09 -7.11 -9.19
CA ALA A 63 4.54 -7.32 -9.21
C ALA A 63 5.09 -7.66 -7.81
N SER A 64 4.69 -6.92 -6.77
CA SER A 64 5.12 -7.21 -5.40
C SER A 64 4.70 -8.62 -4.97
N LEU A 65 3.47 -9.04 -5.30
CA LEU A 65 2.93 -10.37 -4.95
C LEU A 65 3.59 -11.51 -5.75
N PHE A 66 3.74 -11.36 -7.07
CA PHE A 66 4.32 -12.36 -7.95
C PHE A 66 5.78 -12.66 -7.59
N PHE A 67 6.52 -11.65 -7.16
CA PHE A 67 7.91 -11.77 -6.75
C PHE A 67 8.09 -11.97 -5.25
N HIS A 68 7.01 -12.18 -4.48
CA HIS A 68 7.03 -12.41 -3.03
C HIS A 68 7.81 -11.33 -2.25
N ARG A 69 7.67 -10.06 -2.65
CA ARG A 69 8.27 -8.94 -1.94
C ARG A 69 7.50 -8.65 -0.64
N GLY A 70 8.22 -8.22 0.38
CA GLY A 70 7.62 -7.91 1.67
C GLY A 70 6.92 -6.56 1.68
N VAL A 71 7.52 -5.52 1.10
CA VAL A 71 6.90 -4.20 0.94
C VAL A 71 5.92 -4.24 -0.22
N ILE A 72 4.63 -4.18 0.11
CA ILE A 72 3.53 -4.21 -0.86
C ILE A 72 3.13 -2.79 -1.23
N ILE A 73 3.09 -2.49 -2.53
CA ILE A 73 2.79 -1.14 -3.02
C ILE A 73 1.66 -1.12 -4.04
N ALA A 74 0.81 -0.09 -3.98
CA ALA A 74 -0.22 0.17 -4.97
C ALA A 74 -0.42 1.68 -5.10
N LEU A 75 -0.14 2.25 -6.27
CA LEU A 75 -0.25 3.70 -6.43
C LEU A 75 -1.70 4.08 -6.72
N PRO A 76 -2.35 4.92 -5.92
CA PRO A 76 -3.66 5.44 -6.28
C PRO A 76 -3.55 6.44 -7.44
N ASN A 77 -4.64 6.57 -8.20
CA ASN A 77 -4.80 7.64 -9.18
C ASN A 77 -5.11 8.93 -8.40
N TYR A 78 -4.07 9.67 -8.05
CA TYR A 78 -4.18 10.88 -7.25
C TYR A 78 -4.97 11.98 -7.99
N LEU A 79 -5.73 12.78 -7.24
CA LEU A 79 -6.56 13.85 -7.82
C LEU A 79 -5.73 15.06 -8.23
N GLN A 80 -4.71 15.39 -7.44
CA GLN A 80 -3.87 16.56 -7.69
C GLN A 80 -2.45 16.43 -7.12
N PHE A 81 -1.54 17.23 -7.70
CA PHE A 81 -0.19 17.46 -7.19
C PHE A 81 -0.20 18.44 -6.01
N GLY A 82 0.95 18.61 -5.38
CA GLY A 82 1.20 19.59 -4.32
C GLY A 82 1.42 18.96 -2.95
N VAL A 83 2.31 19.61 -2.18
CA VAL A 83 2.71 19.21 -0.82
C VAL A 83 1.51 19.02 0.12
N LYS A 84 0.52 19.91 0.07
CA LYS A 84 -0.67 19.82 0.93
C LYS A 84 -1.46 18.53 0.67
N SER A 85 -1.66 18.19 -0.60
CA SER A 85 -2.36 16.98 -1.03
C SER A 85 -1.57 15.73 -0.64
N ALA A 86 -0.26 15.71 -0.91
CA ALA A 86 0.59 14.59 -0.54
C ALA A 86 0.67 14.38 0.99
N ALA A 87 0.72 15.47 1.77
CA ALA A 87 0.70 15.41 3.23
C ALA A 87 -0.62 14.85 3.75
N LEU A 88 -1.75 15.27 3.18
CA LEU A 88 -3.06 14.73 3.53
C LEU A 88 -3.14 13.23 3.24
N ARG A 89 -2.65 12.78 2.09
CA ARG A 89 -2.66 11.34 1.74
C ARG A 89 -1.79 10.52 2.68
N CYS A 90 -0.61 11.05 3.03
CA CYS A 90 0.25 10.45 4.04
C CYS A 90 -0.45 10.33 5.40
N LEU A 91 -1.07 11.42 5.83
CA LEU A 91 -1.82 11.44 7.09
C LEU A 91 -2.97 10.43 7.08
N VAL A 92 -3.73 10.33 5.99
CA VAL A 92 -4.82 9.36 5.89
C VAL A 92 -4.29 7.93 5.92
N HIS A 93 -3.17 7.63 5.26
CA HIS A 93 -2.53 6.31 5.39
C HIS A 93 -2.11 6.02 6.83
N LEU A 94 -1.53 6.99 7.56
CA LEU A 94 -1.20 6.82 8.98
C LEU A 94 -2.43 6.59 9.85
N ILE A 95 -3.55 7.29 9.57
CA ILE A 95 -4.82 7.06 10.26
C ILE A 95 -5.35 5.66 9.98
N LEU A 96 -5.35 5.22 8.71
CA LEU A 96 -5.80 3.88 8.32
C LEU A 96 -4.89 2.78 8.87
N PHE A 97 -3.60 3.04 9.03
CA PHE A 97 -2.67 2.19 9.76
C PHE A 97 -3.11 2.03 11.22
N GLY A 98 -3.41 3.13 11.91
CA GLY A 98 -3.93 3.12 13.28
C GLY A 98 -5.28 2.41 13.40
N VAL A 99 -6.19 2.61 12.44
CA VAL A 99 -7.46 1.87 12.37
C VAL A 99 -7.19 0.37 12.18
N GLY A 100 -6.27 0.00 11.29
CA GLY A 100 -5.85 -1.39 11.10
C GLY A 100 -5.30 -2.01 12.37
N PHE A 101 -4.49 -1.27 13.13
CA PHE A 101 -3.98 -1.69 14.44
C PHE A 101 -5.11 -1.93 15.45
N LEU A 102 -6.06 -1.00 15.56
CA LEU A 102 -7.20 -1.13 16.48
C LEU A 102 -8.08 -2.32 16.09
N LEU A 103 -8.40 -2.47 14.80
CA LEU A 103 -9.15 -3.60 14.29
C LEU A 103 -8.41 -4.91 14.50
N TYR A 104 -7.08 -4.94 14.33
CA TYR A 104 -6.29 -6.14 14.53
C TYR A 104 -6.30 -6.54 16.00
N SER A 105 -6.02 -5.60 16.89
CA SER A 105 -6.05 -5.79 18.34
C SER A 105 -7.43 -6.27 18.80
N TRP A 106 -8.51 -5.61 18.36
CA TRP A 106 -9.88 -6.02 18.67
C TRP A 106 -10.20 -7.41 18.12
N SER A 107 -9.74 -7.71 16.90
CA SER A 107 -9.95 -9.02 16.30
C SER A 107 -9.33 -10.14 17.13
N LEU A 108 -8.15 -9.93 17.76
CA LEU A 108 -7.50 -10.93 18.61
C LEU A 108 -8.33 -11.33 19.84
N SER A 109 -9.34 -10.55 20.21
CA SER A 109 -10.25 -10.86 21.32
C SER A 109 -11.27 -11.96 20.97
N TYR A 110 -11.39 -12.35 19.69
CA TYR A 110 -12.33 -13.37 19.25
C TYR A 110 -11.59 -14.61 18.75
N GLN A 111 -12.13 -15.79 19.06
CA GLN A 111 -11.63 -17.03 18.46
C GLN A 111 -11.89 -17.03 16.95
N ALA A 112 -10.88 -17.46 16.20
CA ALA A 112 -11.04 -17.75 14.79
C ALA A 112 -12.17 -18.79 14.60
N PRO A 113 -13.13 -18.56 13.68
CA PRO A 113 -14.17 -19.53 13.40
C PRO A 113 -13.54 -20.84 12.93
N SER A 114 -13.90 -21.94 13.57
CA SER A 114 -13.40 -23.28 13.25
C SER A 114 -13.67 -23.63 11.78
N GLY A 115 -12.62 -24.00 11.04
CA GLY A 115 -12.74 -24.47 9.65
C GLY A 115 -12.68 -23.39 8.57
N LEU A 116 -12.62 -22.10 8.93
CA LEU A 116 -12.38 -21.01 7.97
C LEU A 116 -11.10 -20.25 8.33
N PRO A 117 -10.33 -19.76 7.34
CA PRO A 117 -9.24 -18.83 7.64
C PRO A 117 -9.84 -17.60 8.32
N PRO A 118 -9.23 -17.06 9.38
CA PRO A 118 -9.79 -15.91 10.08
C PRO A 118 -9.57 -14.63 9.29
N LEU A 119 -10.34 -14.47 8.22
CA LEU A 119 -10.20 -13.39 7.24
C LEU A 119 -10.25 -12.01 7.88
N HIS A 120 -11.00 -11.85 8.98
CA HIS A 120 -11.08 -10.60 9.73
C HIS A 120 -9.75 -10.27 10.44
N HIS A 121 -9.04 -11.24 11.04
CA HIS A 121 -7.68 -11.00 11.58
C HIS A 121 -6.73 -10.63 10.45
N TRP A 122 -6.79 -11.36 9.33
CA TRP A 122 -5.90 -11.14 8.21
C TRP A 122 -6.13 -9.79 7.54
N TRP A 123 -7.37 -9.41 7.27
CA TRP A 123 -7.67 -8.11 6.65
C TRP A 123 -7.32 -6.95 7.55
N ALA A 124 -7.52 -7.05 8.88
CA ALA A 124 -7.07 -6.01 9.80
C ALA A 124 -5.54 -5.89 9.81
N LYS A 125 -4.84 -7.03 9.87
CA LYS A 125 -3.39 -7.13 9.81
C LYS A 125 -2.81 -6.58 8.50
N VAL A 126 -3.45 -6.91 7.37
CA VAL A 126 -3.06 -6.44 6.03
C VAL A 126 -3.41 -4.96 5.85
N LEU A 127 -4.55 -4.47 6.36
CA LEU A 127 -4.89 -3.05 6.34
C LEU A 127 -3.85 -2.22 7.10
N MET A 128 -3.45 -2.69 8.28
CA MET A 128 -2.35 -2.09 9.04
C MET A 128 -1.07 -2.09 8.20
N PHE A 129 -0.60 -3.26 7.78
CA PHE A 129 0.68 -3.41 7.06
C PHE A 129 0.73 -2.62 5.74
N PHE A 130 -0.31 -2.73 4.91
CA PHE A 130 -0.39 -2.04 3.62
C PHE A 130 -0.34 -0.53 3.81
N ASN A 131 -1.10 0.03 4.75
CA ASN A 131 -1.09 1.48 4.98
C ASN A 131 0.24 1.97 5.56
N LEU A 132 0.94 1.15 6.35
CA LEU A 132 2.32 1.46 6.77
C LEU A 132 3.27 1.51 5.56
N CYS A 133 3.18 0.53 4.64
CA CYS A 133 3.95 0.53 3.40
C CYS A 133 3.67 1.80 2.57
N MET A 134 2.39 2.14 2.38
CA MET A 134 1.98 3.32 1.63
C MET A 134 2.40 4.63 2.30
N ALA A 135 2.38 4.72 3.63
CA ALA A 135 2.91 5.86 4.37
C ALA A 135 4.44 5.97 4.23
N ALA A 136 5.16 4.85 4.34
CA ALA A 136 6.61 4.81 4.16
C ALA A 136 7.03 5.23 2.75
N LEU A 137 6.26 4.88 1.72
CA LEU A 137 6.50 5.34 0.35
C LEU A 137 6.53 6.86 0.24
N HIS A 138 5.79 7.60 1.08
CA HIS A 138 5.83 9.06 1.06
C HIS A 138 7.19 9.68 1.41
N LEU A 139 8.12 8.88 1.94
CA LEU A 139 9.51 9.25 2.18
C LEU A 139 10.39 9.10 0.93
N LEU A 140 9.88 8.55 -0.18
CA LEU A 140 10.62 8.47 -1.43
C LEU A 140 10.51 9.79 -2.20
N PRO A 141 11.60 10.21 -2.91
CA PRO A 141 11.61 11.42 -3.72
C PRO A 141 10.91 11.19 -5.08
N LEU A 142 9.66 10.76 -5.06
CA LEU A 142 8.85 10.47 -6.24
C LEU A 142 7.70 11.49 -6.39
N PRO A 143 7.26 11.79 -7.63
CA PRO A 143 6.15 12.69 -7.85
C PRO A 143 4.89 12.16 -7.16
N LEU A 144 4.01 13.06 -6.70
CA LEU A 144 2.79 12.74 -5.95
C LEU A 144 3.03 12.14 -4.55
N LEU A 145 4.28 11.94 -4.14
CA LEU A 145 4.64 11.54 -2.78
C LEU A 145 5.19 12.73 -1.98
N LEU A 146 5.07 12.70 -0.66
CA LEU A 146 5.32 13.88 0.18
C LEU A 146 6.74 14.44 0.01
N LEU A 147 7.76 13.59 0.10
CA LEU A 147 9.14 14.05 -0.06
C LEU A 147 9.39 14.61 -1.47
N GLY A 148 8.88 13.94 -2.51
CA GLY A 148 9.03 14.43 -3.89
C GLY A 148 8.41 15.80 -4.11
N GLU A 149 7.17 16.03 -3.63
CA GLU A 149 6.50 17.33 -3.71
C GLU A 149 7.24 18.42 -2.91
N CYS A 150 7.80 18.06 -1.75
CA CYS A 150 8.61 18.97 -0.94
C CYS A 150 9.92 19.36 -1.65
N LEU A 151 10.62 18.39 -2.25
CA LEU A 151 11.85 18.63 -3.00
C LEU A 151 11.59 19.46 -4.25
N GLU A 152 10.51 19.18 -4.97
CA GLU A 152 10.11 19.98 -6.13
C GLU A 152 9.84 21.43 -5.74
N LYS A 153 9.12 21.65 -4.63
CA LYS A 153 8.83 22.99 -4.12
C LYS A 153 10.07 23.73 -3.63
N ALA A 154 10.98 23.04 -2.93
CA ALA A 154 12.16 23.64 -2.32
C ALA A 154 13.28 23.93 -3.34
N ALA A 155 13.56 22.97 -4.23
CA ALA A 155 14.67 23.06 -5.17
C ALA A 155 14.25 23.58 -6.56
N GLY A 156 12.95 23.78 -6.82
CA GLY A 156 12.43 24.23 -8.11
C GLY A 156 12.66 23.22 -9.25
N ILE A 157 12.99 21.96 -8.92
CA ILE A 157 13.35 20.92 -9.89
C ILE A 157 12.07 20.41 -10.58
N ARG A 158 11.69 21.04 -11.69
CA ARG A 158 10.55 20.63 -12.53
C ARG A 158 10.73 19.27 -13.25
N PHE A 159 11.83 18.56 -12.98
CA PHE A 159 12.12 17.25 -13.59
C PHE A 159 11.04 16.22 -13.22
N PHE A 160 10.57 16.23 -11.98
CA PHE A 160 9.56 15.29 -11.50
C PHE A 160 8.18 15.52 -12.13
N GLN A 161 7.79 16.78 -12.37
CA GLN A 161 6.62 17.12 -13.19
C GLN A 161 6.72 16.56 -14.62
N LYS A 162 7.88 16.64 -15.27
CA LYS A 162 8.06 16.07 -16.63
C LYS A 162 7.96 14.54 -16.63
N LEU A 163 8.45 13.87 -15.59
CA LEU A 163 8.32 12.42 -15.41
C LEU A 163 6.85 12.03 -15.14
N ALA A 164 6.12 12.85 -14.36
CA ALA A 164 4.70 12.67 -14.07
C ALA A 164 3.80 12.95 -15.29
N LEU A 165 4.18 13.88 -16.16
CA LEU A 165 3.51 14.18 -17.44
C LEU A 165 3.63 13.02 -18.45
N LYS A 166 4.69 12.19 -18.38
CA LYS A 166 4.78 10.92 -19.12
C LYS A 166 4.00 9.78 -18.42
N ARG A 167 2.80 10.13 -17.92
CA ARG A 167 1.85 9.34 -17.14
C ARG A 167 1.56 7.93 -17.69
N ASN A 168 1.73 7.71 -19.00
CA ASN A 168 1.41 6.44 -19.64
C ASN A 168 2.33 5.28 -19.27
N HIS A 169 3.54 5.50 -18.73
CA HIS A 169 4.49 4.39 -18.47
C HIS A 169 5.22 4.46 -17.12
N ALA A 170 5.04 5.50 -16.31
CA ALA A 170 5.71 5.60 -15.00
C ALA A 170 5.39 4.40 -14.07
N TRP A 171 4.20 3.81 -14.23
CA TRP A 171 3.80 2.61 -13.50
C TRP A 171 4.67 1.38 -13.84
N LEU A 172 5.30 1.30 -15.02
CA LEU A 172 6.24 0.21 -15.36
C LEU A 172 7.52 0.30 -14.54
N LEU A 173 8.09 1.51 -14.41
CA LEU A 173 9.29 1.72 -13.59
C LEU A 173 9.00 1.37 -12.13
N ILE A 174 7.84 1.81 -11.62
CA ILE A 174 7.45 1.52 -10.25
C ILE A 174 7.15 0.03 -10.08
N ALA A 175 6.56 -0.65 -11.07
CA ALA A 175 6.40 -2.10 -11.05
C ALA A 175 7.73 -2.86 -11.08
N ALA A 176 8.72 -2.39 -11.83
CA ALA A 176 10.07 -2.98 -11.82
C ALA A 176 10.74 -2.82 -10.45
N VAL A 177 10.60 -1.64 -9.83
CA VAL A 177 11.07 -1.40 -8.45
C VAL A 177 10.32 -2.30 -7.47
N ALA A 178 9.00 -2.45 -7.63
CA ALA A 178 8.14 -3.32 -6.82
C ALA A 178 8.45 -4.81 -6.97
N ALA A 179 8.97 -5.24 -8.12
CA ALA A 179 9.43 -6.61 -8.34
C ALA A 179 10.82 -6.86 -7.72
N SER A 180 11.58 -5.80 -7.47
CA SER A 180 12.95 -5.87 -6.96
C SER A 180 13.00 -5.84 -5.42
N PRO A 181 14.07 -6.34 -4.78
CA PRO A 181 14.26 -6.25 -3.33
C PRO A 181 14.58 -4.82 -2.85
N LEU A 182 14.67 -3.83 -3.73
CA LEU A 182 15.13 -2.49 -3.40
C LEU A 182 14.25 -1.82 -2.33
N LEU A 183 12.92 -1.94 -2.45
CA LEU A 183 12.00 -1.37 -1.46
C LEU A 183 12.08 -2.09 -0.12
N ASP A 184 12.23 -3.41 -0.15
CA ASP A 184 12.43 -4.23 1.05
C ASP A 184 13.72 -3.83 1.77
N MET A 185 14.79 -3.52 1.04
CA MET A 185 16.07 -3.10 1.61
C MET A 185 16.06 -1.67 2.13
N LEU A 186 15.42 -0.73 1.42
CA LEU A 186 15.46 0.69 1.77
C LEU A 186 14.37 1.08 2.77
N LEU A 187 13.13 0.68 2.53
CA LEU A 187 11.98 1.03 3.38
C LEU A 187 11.61 -0.13 4.30
N GLY A 188 11.67 -1.36 3.80
CA GLY A 188 11.32 -2.57 4.54
C GLY A 188 12.15 -2.72 5.80
N ALA A 189 13.45 -2.95 5.63
CA ALA A 189 14.39 -3.28 6.69
C ALA A 189 14.54 -2.16 7.73
N TYR A 190 14.53 -0.90 7.30
CA TYR A 190 14.82 0.24 8.19
C TYR A 190 13.59 0.90 8.80
N LEU A 191 12.38 0.63 8.28
CA LEU A 191 11.18 1.32 8.74
C LEU A 191 9.96 0.40 8.83
N VAL A 192 9.56 -0.24 7.73
CA VAL A 192 8.28 -0.96 7.69
C VAL A 192 8.30 -2.19 8.60
N TYR A 193 9.32 -3.05 8.50
CA TYR A 193 9.35 -4.29 9.28
C TYR A 193 9.52 -4.05 10.78
N PRO A 194 10.47 -3.20 11.25
CA PRO A 194 10.61 -2.93 12.68
C PRO A 194 9.36 -2.31 13.30
N VAL A 195 8.79 -1.28 12.66
CA VAL A 195 7.58 -0.60 13.17
C VAL A 195 6.39 -1.57 13.19
N TYR A 196 6.24 -2.36 12.14
CA TYR A 196 5.18 -3.35 12.08
C TYR A 196 5.32 -4.44 13.15
N GLU A 197 6.52 -4.95 13.36
CA GLU A 197 6.82 -5.95 14.38
C GLU A 197 6.48 -5.43 15.78
N GLU A 198 6.95 -4.23 16.12
CA GLU A 198 6.66 -3.59 17.41
C GLU A 198 5.15 -3.40 17.63
N VAL A 199 4.46 -2.82 16.65
CA VAL A 199 3.03 -2.52 16.76
C VAL A 199 2.18 -3.78 16.76
N SER A 200 2.52 -4.77 15.94
CA SER A 200 1.83 -6.07 15.93
C SER A 200 2.06 -6.84 17.24
N SER A 201 3.24 -6.74 17.84
CA SER A 201 3.50 -7.28 19.17
C SER A 201 2.68 -6.56 20.22
N TYR A 202 2.64 -5.23 20.18
CA TYR A 202 1.85 -4.41 21.11
C TYR A 202 0.35 -4.74 21.05
N ALA A 203 -0.20 -5.02 19.87
CA ALA A 203 -1.60 -5.40 19.68
C ALA A 203 -2.01 -6.61 20.53
N THR A 204 -1.09 -7.55 20.75
CA THR A 204 -1.36 -8.76 21.55
C THR A 204 -1.45 -8.49 23.06
N TYR A 205 -0.91 -7.37 23.53
CA TYR A 205 -0.97 -6.97 24.94
C TYR A 205 -2.19 -6.11 25.26
N LEU A 206 -2.74 -5.40 24.28
CA LEU A 206 -3.80 -4.39 24.52
C LEU A 206 -5.14 -4.98 25.02
N TRP A 207 -5.36 -6.28 24.81
CA TRP A 207 -6.60 -6.99 25.14
C TRP A 207 -6.37 -8.22 26.03
N ARG A 208 -5.20 -8.31 26.66
CA ARG A 208 -4.97 -9.18 27.83
C ARG A 208 -5.34 -8.41 29.09
#